data_AF-A0A4U1JKS7-F1
#
_entry.id   AF-A0A4U1JKS7-F1
#
_cell.length_a   1.000
_cell.length_b   1.000
_cell.length_c   1.000
_cell.angle_alpha   90.00
_cell.angle_beta   90.00
_cell.angle_gamma   90.00
#
_symmetry.space_group_name_H-M   'P 1'
#
loop_
_entity.id
_entity.type
_entity.pdbx_description
1 polymer ?
#
loop_
_entity_poly.entity_id
_entity_poly.type
_entity_poly.pdbx_seq_one_letter_code
_entity_poly.pdbx_strand_id
1 'polypeptide(L)'
;TEMTLLTALRTAATSALVGRYLAPEGAQVMALIGNGAQCEFQALAFRALCGIHRLRLYDIDPLATGKALRNLRAQGFEVTACASAQAAVEGAQILTTCTADKQFATILTDNMVGAGVHLNAIGGDCPGKTELHPDILKRAEI
;
A
#
# COMPACT_ATOMS: atom_id res chain seq x y z
N THR A 1 3.56 -11.79 25.71
CA THR A 1 2.68 -12.19 24.60
C THR A 1 3.15 -11.47 23.35
N GLU A 2 3.42 -12.19 22.26
CA GLU A 2 3.97 -11.58 21.03
C GLU A 2 2.83 -11.05 20.15
N MET A 3 2.66 -9.72 20.12
CA MET A 3 1.58 -9.06 19.37
C MET A 3 2.03 -8.54 17.98
N THR A 4 3.31 -8.67 17.64
CA THR A 4 3.89 -8.12 16.40
C THR A 4 3.27 -8.77 15.16
N LEU A 5 3.27 -10.11 15.10
CA LEU A 5 2.68 -10.86 13.98
C LEU A 5 1.15 -10.69 13.93
N LEU A 6 0.49 -10.76 15.08
CA LEU A 6 -0.96 -10.57 15.16
C LEU A 6 -1.37 -9.18 14.64
N THR A 7 -0.59 -8.15 14.96
CA THR A 7 -0.83 -6.78 14.49
C THR A 7 -0.69 -6.68 12.97
N ALA A 8 0.29 -7.34 12.37
CA ALA A 8 0.44 -7.35 10.92
C ALA A 8 -0.74 -8.07 10.23
N LEU A 9 -1.12 -9.25 10.75
CA LEU A 9 -2.24 -10.03 10.22
C LEU A 9 -3.56 -9.27 10.30
N ARG A 10 -3.91 -8.73 11.47
CA ARG A 10 -5.18 -8.00 11.65
C ARG A 10 -5.23 -6.71 10.83
N THR A 11 -4.11 -6.00 10.70
CA THR A 11 -4.05 -4.78 9.88
C THR A 11 -4.29 -5.11 8.41
N ALA A 12 -3.62 -6.15 7.89
CA ALA A 12 -3.83 -6.60 6.52
C ALA A 12 -5.25 -7.13 6.26
N ALA A 13 -5.81 -7.89 7.19
CA ALA A 13 -7.18 -8.39 7.08
C ALA A 13 -8.20 -7.24 7.02
N THR A 14 -8.07 -6.23 7.89
CA THR A 14 -8.95 -5.04 7.85
C THR A 14 -8.79 -4.26 6.56
N SER A 15 -7.55 -3.99 6.12
CA SER A 15 -7.29 -3.28 4.86
C SER A 15 -7.91 -3.99 3.66
N ALA A 16 -7.72 -5.30 3.53
CA ALA A 16 -8.26 -6.06 2.42
C ALA A 16 -9.79 -6.24 2.50
N LEU A 17 -10.38 -6.29 3.70
CA LEU A 17 -11.82 -6.26 3.88
C LEU A 17 -12.42 -4.96 3.33
N VAL A 18 -11.86 -3.82 3.71
CA VAL A 18 -12.30 -2.51 3.20
C VAL A 18 -12.06 -2.44 1.69
N GLY A 19 -10.89 -2.86 1.23
CA GLY A 19 -10.55 -2.92 -0.20
C GLY A 19 -11.52 -3.76 -1.02
N ARG A 20 -12.07 -4.85 -0.47
CA ARG A 20 -13.07 -5.67 -1.17
C ARG A 20 -14.37 -4.91 -1.48
N TYR A 21 -14.74 -3.94 -0.65
CA TYR A 21 -15.96 -3.15 -0.85
C TYR A 21 -15.70 -1.86 -1.64
N LEU A 22 -14.51 -1.27 -1.48
CA LEU A 22 -14.22 0.08 -1.98
C LEU A 22 -13.26 0.13 -3.17
N ALA A 23 -12.54 -0.95 -3.46
CA ALA A 23 -11.70 -1.01 -4.64
C ALA A 23 -12.55 -1.06 -5.92
N PRO A 24 -12.09 -0.42 -7.01
CA PRO A 24 -12.77 -0.51 -8.29
C PRO A 24 -12.87 -1.96 -8.74
N GLU A 25 -14.01 -2.31 -9.35
CA GLU A 25 -14.24 -3.66 -9.86
C GLU A 25 -13.17 -4.05 -10.87
N GLY A 26 -12.67 -5.29 -10.76
CA GLY A 26 -11.63 -5.80 -11.65
C GLY A 26 -10.24 -5.19 -11.43
N ALA A 27 -9.96 -4.57 -10.27
CA ALA A 27 -8.61 -4.16 -9.90
C ALA A 27 -7.62 -5.31 -10.03
N GLN A 28 -6.48 -5.08 -10.69
CA GLN A 28 -5.44 -6.10 -10.92
C GLN A 28 -4.08 -5.70 -10.36
N VAL A 29 -3.83 -4.39 -10.25
CA VAL A 29 -2.53 -3.80 -9.93
C VAL A 29 -2.65 -3.01 -8.63
N MET A 30 -1.76 -3.34 -7.69
CA MET A 30 -1.64 -2.65 -6.41
C MET A 30 -0.25 -2.02 -6.28
N ALA A 31 -0.21 -0.76 -5.86
CA ALA A 31 1.01 -0.07 -5.45
C ALA A 31 1.21 -0.21 -3.93
N LEU A 32 2.43 -0.55 -3.51
CA LEU A 32 2.83 -0.66 -2.11
C LEU A 32 3.99 0.29 -1.85
N ILE A 33 3.70 1.38 -1.13
CA ILE A 33 4.66 2.41 -0.75
C ILE A 33 5.02 2.22 0.72
N GLY A 34 6.31 2.00 0.99
CA GLY A 34 6.79 1.41 2.23
C GLY A 34 6.82 -0.11 2.11
N ASN A 35 8.00 -0.70 2.11
CA ASN A 35 8.24 -2.13 1.91
C ASN A 35 8.81 -2.81 3.16
N GLY A 36 8.54 -2.21 4.32
CA GLY A 36 8.86 -2.72 5.66
C GLY A 36 8.00 -3.90 6.10
N ALA A 37 7.68 -3.97 7.39
CA ALA A 37 7.09 -5.16 8.01
C ALA A 37 5.64 -5.47 7.58
N GLN A 38 4.86 -4.47 7.13
CA GLN A 38 3.45 -4.66 6.74
C GLN A 38 3.28 -5.07 5.27
N CYS A 39 4.27 -4.81 4.42
CA CYS A 39 4.16 -4.90 2.97
C CYS A 39 3.70 -6.27 2.48
N GLU A 40 4.36 -7.34 2.91
CA GLU A 40 4.03 -8.69 2.48
C GLU A 40 2.64 -9.14 2.97
N PHE A 41 2.24 -8.73 4.18
CA PHE A 41 0.92 -9.07 4.72
C PHE A 41 -0.20 -8.38 3.94
N GLN A 42 -0.03 -7.10 3.62
CA GLN A 42 -0.97 -6.34 2.78
C GLN A 42 -1.12 -7.01 1.42
N ALA A 43 -0.03 -7.32 0.73
CA ALA A 43 -0.06 -7.99 -0.57
C ALA A 43 -0.83 -9.32 -0.53
N LEU A 44 -0.55 -10.17 0.48
CA LEU A 44 -1.21 -11.46 0.62
C LEU A 44 -2.70 -11.33 0.92
N ALA A 45 -3.11 -10.38 1.76
CA ALA A 45 -4.51 -10.17 2.10
C ALA A 45 -5.31 -9.62 0.90
N PHE A 46 -4.75 -8.64 0.16
CA PHE A 46 -5.39 -8.12 -1.05
C PHE A 46 -5.47 -9.15 -2.18
N ARG A 47 -4.50 -10.08 -2.28
CA ARG A 47 -4.66 -11.24 -3.17
C ARG A 47 -5.83 -12.11 -2.76
N ALA A 48 -5.94 -12.42 -1.46
CA ALA A 48 -6.95 -13.33 -0.95
C ALA A 48 -8.39 -12.79 -1.06
N LEU A 49 -8.60 -11.48 -0.87
CA LEU A 49 -9.93 -10.88 -0.85
C LEU A 49 -10.28 -10.06 -2.09
N CYS A 50 -9.28 -9.55 -2.82
CA CYS A 50 -9.48 -8.68 -3.98
C CYS A 50 -8.88 -9.25 -5.29
N GLY A 51 -8.22 -10.41 -5.26
CA GLY A 51 -7.68 -11.05 -6.47
C GLY A 51 -6.46 -10.33 -7.07
N ILE A 52 -5.72 -9.55 -6.28
CA ILE A 52 -4.52 -8.84 -6.75
C ILE A 52 -3.36 -9.82 -7.00
N HIS A 53 -2.73 -9.70 -8.17
CA HIS A 53 -1.56 -10.51 -8.55
C HIS A 53 -0.36 -9.67 -9.02
N ARG A 54 -0.57 -8.39 -9.36
CA ARG A 54 0.47 -7.48 -9.84
C ARG A 54 0.78 -6.41 -8.80
N LEU A 55 2.05 -6.29 -8.43
CA LEU A 55 2.51 -5.39 -7.39
C LEU A 55 3.55 -4.41 -7.94
N ARG A 56 3.41 -3.13 -7.59
CA ARG A 56 4.39 -2.07 -7.85
C ARG A 56 4.93 -1.60 -6.50
N LEU A 57 6.23 -1.77 -6.28
CA LEU A 57 6.86 -1.56 -4.98
C LEU A 57 7.74 -0.32 -5.00
N TYR A 58 7.66 0.49 -3.95
CA TYR A 58 8.60 1.57 -3.69
C TYR A 58 8.87 1.73 -2.19
N ASP A 59 10.15 1.92 -1.85
CA ASP A 59 10.62 2.33 -0.54
C ASP A 59 11.86 3.21 -0.73
N ILE A 60 12.09 4.15 0.18
CA ILE A 60 13.32 4.96 0.22
C ILE A 60 14.54 4.10 0.56
N ASP A 61 14.34 3.01 1.29
CA ASP A 61 15.35 1.98 1.53
C ASP A 61 15.29 0.90 0.42
N PRO A 62 16.27 0.85 -0.50
CA PRO A 62 16.29 -0.15 -1.55
C PRO A 62 16.43 -1.59 -1.01
N LEU A 63 16.95 -1.78 0.21
CA LEU A 63 17.05 -3.10 0.83
C LEU A 63 15.67 -3.64 1.22
N ALA A 64 14.78 -2.77 1.71
CA ALA A 64 13.40 -3.11 2.02
C ALA A 64 12.65 -3.58 0.76
N THR A 65 12.76 -2.82 -0.34
CA THR A 65 12.21 -3.19 -1.65
C THR A 65 12.80 -4.52 -2.13
N GLY A 66 14.12 -4.70 -2.02
CA GLY A 66 14.79 -5.94 -2.42
C GLY A 66 14.33 -7.17 -1.64
N LYS A 67 14.11 -7.04 -0.32
CA LYS A 67 13.53 -8.09 0.54
C LYS A 67 12.10 -8.42 0.10
N ALA A 68 11.24 -7.42 -0.01
CA ALA A 68 9.84 -7.60 -0.39
C ALA A 68 9.70 -8.24 -1.77
N LEU A 69 10.51 -7.79 -2.74
CA LEU A 69 10.55 -8.34 -4.10
C LEU A 69 10.89 -9.84 -4.10
N ARG A 70 11.90 -10.27 -3.34
CA ARG A 70 12.23 -11.71 -3.23
C ARG A 70 11.08 -12.51 -2.61
N ASN A 71 10.55 -12.04 -1.49
CA ASN A 71 9.49 -12.74 -0.77
C ASN A 71 8.21 -12.86 -1.61
N LEU A 72 7.79 -11.77 -2.24
CA LEU A 72 6.53 -11.72 -3.00
C LEU A 72 6.63 -12.48 -4.33
N ARG A 73 7.78 -12.45 -5.01
CA ARG A 73 8.00 -13.31 -6.19
C ARG A 73 7.97 -14.78 -5.82
N ALA A 74 8.56 -15.17 -4.69
CA ALA A 74 8.48 -16.55 -4.20
C ALA A 74 7.04 -16.99 -3.89
N GLN A 75 6.15 -16.04 -3.58
CA GLN A 75 4.72 -16.29 -3.38
C GLN A 75 3.90 -16.26 -4.69
N GLY A 76 4.53 -16.06 -5.86
CA GLY A 76 3.87 -16.09 -7.16
C GLY A 76 3.26 -14.75 -7.62
N PHE A 77 3.68 -13.62 -7.05
CA PHE A 77 3.27 -12.30 -7.56
C PHE A 77 4.13 -11.86 -8.77
N GLU A 78 3.51 -11.11 -9.68
CA GLU A 78 4.22 -10.27 -10.64
C GLU A 78 4.63 -8.98 -9.93
N VAL A 79 5.94 -8.76 -9.74
CA VAL A 79 6.44 -7.66 -8.91
C VAL A 79 7.41 -6.77 -9.68
N THR A 80 7.10 -5.48 -9.72
CA THR A 80 7.92 -4.41 -10.30
C THR A 80 8.44 -3.50 -9.19
N ALA A 81 9.76 -3.36 -9.08
CA ALA A 81 10.37 -2.33 -8.24
C ALA A 81 10.39 -0.99 -9.00
N CYS A 82 9.90 0.07 -8.37
CA CYS A 82 9.77 1.40 -8.96
C CYS A 82 10.82 2.35 -8.38
N ALA A 83 11.22 3.36 -9.17
CA ALA A 83 12.26 4.32 -8.77
C ALA A 83 11.71 5.48 -7.92
N SER A 84 10.39 5.64 -7.84
CA SER A 84 9.72 6.69 -7.06
C SER A 84 8.31 6.25 -6.66
N ALA A 85 7.74 6.91 -5.66
CA ALA A 85 6.33 6.74 -5.28
C ALA A 85 5.39 7.03 -6.47
N GLN A 86 5.71 8.05 -7.27
CA GLN A 86 4.94 8.40 -8.47
C GLN A 86 4.94 7.26 -9.49
N ALA A 87 6.11 6.69 -9.76
CA ALA A 87 6.23 5.53 -10.65
C ALA A 87 5.52 4.29 -10.09
N ALA A 88 5.40 4.15 -8.76
CA ALA A 88 4.69 3.04 -8.16
C ALA A 88 3.17 3.16 -8.34
N VAL A 89 2.60 4.36 -8.16
CA VAL A 89 1.15 4.57 -8.24
C VAL A 89 0.61 4.63 -9.67
N GLU A 90 1.47 4.94 -10.64
CA GLU A 90 1.07 5.05 -12.04
C GLU A 90 0.50 3.71 -12.57
N GLY A 91 -0.77 3.72 -12.96
CA GLY A 91 -1.48 2.54 -13.46
C GLY A 91 -1.90 1.52 -12.40
N ALA A 92 -1.76 1.83 -11.11
CA ALA A 92 -2.31 1.03 -10.03
C ALA A 92 -3.75 1.46 -9.68
N GLN A 93 -4.63 0.50 -9.38
CA GLN A 93 -6.00 0.77 -8.96
C GLN A 93 -6.15 0.78 -7.44
N ILE A 94 -5.23 0.12 -6.73
CA ILE A 94 -5.17 0.09 -5.28
C ILE A 94 -3.82 0.66 -4.85
N LEU A 95 -3.86 1.67 -3.99
CA LEU A 95 -2.68 2.35 -3.46
C LEU A 95 -2.61 2.07 -1.97
N THR A 96 -1.55 1.42 -1.49
CA THR A 96 -1.33 1.23 -0.05
C THR A 96 -0.07 1.94 0.39
N THR A 97 -0.22 2.83 1.37
CA THR A 97 0.90 3.49 2.06
C THR A 97 1.06 2.86 3.44
N CYS A 98 2.25 2.36 3.73
CA CYS A 98 2.58 1.73 5.00
C CYS A 98 4.01 2.08 5.44
N THR A 99 4.34 3.36 5.33
CA THR A 99 5.64 3.88 5.72
C THR A 99 5.72 4.14 7.23
N ALA A 100 6.94 4.12 7.75
CA ALA A 100 7.23 4.33 9.17
C ALA A 100 7.88 5.70 9.41
N ASP A 101 7.56 6.71 8.59
CA ASP A 101 8.04 8.06 8.83
C ASP A 101 7.26 8.69 10.00
N LYS A 102 7.96 9.29 10.97
CA LYS A 102 7.36 9.99 12.12
C LYS A 102 7.08 11.46 11.83
N GLN A 103 7.29 11.91 10.60
CA GLN A 103 7.05 13.29 10.14
C GLN A 103 5.72 13.41 9.37
N PHE A 104 5.26 14.64 9.14
CA PHE A 104 4.16 14.96 8.23
C PHE A 104 4.60 14.71 6.77
N ALA A 105 4.67 13.44 6.38
CA ALA A 105 5.13 13.06 5.05
C ALA A 105 4.00 13.22 4.02
N THR A 106 4.25 13.96 2.95
CA THR A 106 3.35 14.05 1.80
C THR A 106 3.77 13.02 0.76
N ILE A 107 3.59 11.74 1.09
CA ILE A 107 4.07 10.63 0.26
C ILE A 107 3.28 10.56 -1.05
N LEU A 108 1.99 10.85 -0.97
CA LEU A 108 1.11 11.03 -2.11
C LEU A 108 0.61 12.46 -2.15
N THR A 109 0.90 13.14 -3.26
CA THR A 109 0.30 14.43 -3.60
C THR A 109 -0.93 14.23 -4.48
N ASP A 110 -1.77 15.26 -4.58
CA ASP A 110 -3.04 15.17 -5.29
C ASP A 110 -2.88 14.73 -6.76
N ASN A 111 -1.89 15.30 -7.45
CA ASN A 111 -1.56 14.99 -8.84
C ASN A 111 -1.00 13.58 -9.07
N MET A 112 -0.68 12.83 -8.01
CA MET A 112 -0.22 11.44 -8.12
C MET A 112 -1.37 10.43 -8.08
N VAL A 113 -2.54 10.81 -7.54
CA VAL A 113 -3.66 9.90 -7.31
C VAL A 113 -4.72 10.12 -8.38
N GLY A 114 -4.89 9.14 -9.28
CA GLY A 114 -5.91 9.17 -10.32
C GLY A 114 -7.34 9.11 -9.78
N ALA A 115 -8.32 9.40 -10.62
CA ALA A 115 -9.72 9.11 -10.31
C ALA A 115 -9.99 7.58 -10.37
N GLY A 116 -10.96 7.10 -9.59
CA GLY A 116 -11.38 5.69 -9.62
C GLY A 116 -10.37 4.71 -9.01
N VAL A 117 -9.47 5.18 -8.14
CA VAL A 117 -8.56 4.33 -7.38
C VAL A 117 -9.00 4.23 -5.92
N HIS A 118 -8.65 3.11 -5.28
CA HIS A 118 -8.82 2.96 -3.84
C HIS A 118 -7.49 3.20 -3.11
N LEU A 119 -7.55 3.97 -2.03
CA LEU A 119 -6.42 4.31 -1.20
C LEU A 119 -6.56 3.71 0.20
N ASN A 120 -5.60 2.87 0.57
CA ASN A 120 -5.47 2.25 1.88
C ASN A 120 -4.25 2.83 2.60
N ALA A 121 -4.46 3.92 3.33
CA ALA A 121 -3.41 4.61 4.08
C ALA A 121 -3.34 4.10 5.52
N ILE A 122 -2.28 3.34 5.85
CA ILE A 122 -2.13 2.68 7.16
C ILE A 122 -0.88 3.11 7.93
N GLY A 123 0.01 3.90 7.34
CA GLY A 123 1.23 4.36 8.01
C GLY A 123 0.99 5.54 8.93
N GLY A 124 0.17 6.51 8.55
CA GLY A 124 -0.18 7.67 9.38
C GLY A 124 -1.14 7.30 10.53
N ASP A 125 -0.61 7.05 11.72
CA ASP A 125 -1.36 6.47 12.85
C ASP A 125 -1.32 7.30 14.15
N CYS A 126 -0.67 8.47 14.16
CA CYS A 126 -0.60 9.35 15.33
C CYS A 126 -0.61 10.84 14.95
N PRO A 127 -1.03 11.74 15.88
CA PRO A 127 -0.94 13.18 15.64
C PRO A 127 0.49 13.60 15.28
N GLY A 128 0.65 14.35 14.18
CA GLY A 128 1.98 14.70 13.66
C GLY A 128 2.50 13.78 12.55
N LYS A 129 1.79 12.69 12.26
CA LYS A 129 2.19 11.67 11.28
C LYS A 129 1.10 11.46 10.24
N THR A 130 1.35 11.93 9.03
CA THR A 130 0.45 11.81 7.88
C THR A 130 1.22 11.25 6.69
N GLU A 131 0.52 10.60 5.75
CA GLU A 131 1.10 10.12 4.49
C GLU A 131 0.49 10.80 3.25
N LEU A 132 -0.61 11.52 3.43
CA LEU A 132 -1.46 12.04 2.35
C LEU A 132 -1.53 13.56 2.40
N HIS A 133 -1.49 14.18 1.22
CA HIS A 133 -1.86 15.59 1.10
C HIS A 133 -3.35 15.81 1.45
N PRO A 134 -3.73 16.87 2.20
CA PRO A 134 -5.12 17.11 2.61
C PRO A 134 -6.13 17.16 1.47
N ASP A 135 -5.72 17.61 0.29
CA ASP A 135 -6.63 17.72 -0.87
C ASP A 135 -7.08 16.36 -1.40
N ILE A 136 -6.30 15.29 -1.17
CA ILE A 136 -6.74 13.91 -1.47
C ILE A 136 -7.99 13.58 -0.66
N LEU A 137 -8.01 13.96 0.63
CA LEU A 137 -9.14 13.69 1.52
C LEU A 137 -10.38 14.49 1.13
N LYS A 138 -10.22 15.73 0.63
CA LYS A 138 -11.35 16.59 0.25
C LYS A 138 -12.13 16.08 -0.97
N ARG A 139 -11.54 15.22 -1.80
CA ARG A 139 -12.16 14.65 -3.00
C ARG A 139 -12.37 13.13 -2.94
N ALA A 140 -12.12 12.52 -1.80
CA ALA A 140 -12.31 11.10 -1.57
C ALA A 140 -13.65 10.84 -0.86
N GLU A 141 -14.19 9.64 -1.05
CA GLU A 141 -15.41 9.15 -0.39
C GLU A 141 -15.14 7.77 0.25
N ILE A 142 -16.03 7.35 1.16
CA ILE A 142 -16.00 6.05 1.84
C ILE A 142 -17.13 5.19 1.30
#